data_AF-A0A2P7TRF8-F1
#
_entry.id   AF-A0A2P7TRF8-F1
#
_cell.length_a   1.000
_cell.length_b   1.000
_cell.length_c   1.000
_cell.angle_alpha   90.00
_cell.angle_beta   90.00
_cell.angle_gamma   90.00
#
_symmetry.space_group_name_H-M   'P 1'
#
loop_
_entity.id
_entity.type
_entity.pdbx_description
1 polymer ?
#
loop_
_entity_poly.entity_id
_entity_poly.type
_entity_poly.pdbx_seq_one_letter_code
_entity_poly.pdbx_strand_id
1 'polypeptide(L)'
;MLLLAAIAAWCFAGLQCKQKESNVVNTKQQRPDYVVVNNQKYPVETILNMTTDDLKAFVRAVIAEEIPANYKVPDYIANGTNIDTMYQIFWKRYPQFAGLHADALLTEVSMNPDIYIALVTENKTLRKKAELIDSIEFAKQKQYLQKQKQNQ
;
A
#
# COMPACT_ATOMS: atom_id res chain seq x y z
N MET A 1 41.64 50.23 -4.72
CA MET A 1 40.28 50.74 -4.98
C MET A 1 39.61 49.72 -5.90
N LEU A 2 39.13 48.55 -5.44
CA LEU A 2 37.95 48.29 -4.62
C LEU A 2 36.73 49.09 -5.08
N LEU A 3 35.96 48.54 -6.04
CA LEU A 3 34.57 48.92 -6.26
C LEU A 3 33.70 47.69 -5.99
N LEU A 4 32.97 47.78 -4.88
CA LEU A 4 32.04 46.79 -4.37
C LEU A 4 30.80 46.68 -5.25
N ALA A 5 30.37 45.44 -5.48
CA ALA A 5 29.04 45.11 -5.96
C ALA A 5 28.00 45.42 -4.87
N ALA A 6 27.04 46.28 -5.16
CA ALA A 6 25.86 46.51 -4.35
C ALA A 6 24.70 45.70 -4.92
N ILE A 7 24.39 44.54 -4.33
CA ILE A 7 23.13 43.83 -4.54
C ILE A 7 22.23 44.22 -3.38
N ALA A 8 21.33 45.16 -3.65
CA ALA A 8 20.31 45.58 -2.69
C ALA A 8 19.25 44.47 -2.56
N ALA A 9 19.05 44.08 -1.31
CA ALA A 9 18.11 43.09 -0.82
C ALA A 9 16.68 43.33 -1.32
N TRP A 10 16.05 42.28 -1.85
CA TRP A 10 14.61 42.13 -1.78
C TRP A 10 14.28 41.32 -0.54
N CYS A 11 13.70 42.03 0.43
CA CYS A 11 13.14 41.48 1.65
C CYS A 11 11.99 40.52 1.31
N PHE A 12 12.25 39.20 1.37
CA PHE A 12 11.18 38.24 1.58
C PHE A 12 10.77 38.33 3.05
N ALA A 13 9.67 39.05 3.28
CA ALA A 13 8.95 39.07 4.52
C ALA A 13 8.59 37.63 4.95
N GLY A 14 8.75 37.39 6.24
CA GLY A 14 8.69 36.07 6.82
C GLY A 14 7.32 35.41 6.71
N LEU A 15 7.33 34.18 6.22
CA LEU A 15 6.57 33.11 6.83
C LEU A 15 7.60 32.10 7.35
N GLN A 16 7.94 32.22 8.64
CA GLN A 16 8.54 31.09 9.34
C GLN A 16 7.45 30.01 9.42
N CYS A 17 7.46 29.09 8.45
CA CYS A 17 6.82 27.80 8.61
C CYS A 17 7.41 27.18 9.87
N LYS A 18 6.67 27.24 10.98
CA LYS A 18 6.87 26.33 12.11
C LYS A 18 6.86 24.92 11.52
N GLN A 19 8.04 24.33 11.35
CA GLN A 19 8.16 22.89 11.26
C GLN A 19 7.60 22.36 12.58
N LYS A 20 6.34 21.95 12.54
CA LYS A 20 5.81 21.01 13.51
C LYS A 20 6.68 19.77 13.31
N GLU A 21 7.70 19.61 14.17
CA GLU A 21 8.38 18.34 14.35
C GLU A 21 7.29 17.33 14.67
N SER A 22 6.81 16.66 13.62
CA SER A 22 6.21 15.37 13.76
C SER A 22 7.28 14.52 14.41
N ASN A 23 7.10 14.20 15.69
CA ASN A 23 7.67 13.01 16.29
C ASN A 23 7.30 11.85 15.36
N VAL A 24 8.13 11.61 14.36
CA VAL A 24 8.18 10.33 13.67
C VAL A 24 8.66 9.42 14.76
N VAL A 25 7.70 8.77 15.43
CA VAL A 25 7.96 7.64 16.29
C VAL A 25 8.66 6.63 15.39
N ASN A 26 9.99 6.67 15.42
CA ASN A 26 10.85 5.72 14.76
C ASN A 26 10.84 4.47 15.65
N THR A 27 9.67 3.84 15.76
CA THR A 27 9.62 2.43 16.10
C THR A 27 10.29 1.74 14.95
N LYS A 28 11.60 1.49 15.07
CA LYS A 28 12.27 0.44 14.31
C LYS A 28 11.43 -0.81 14.52
N GLN A 29 10.55 -1.09 13.58
CA GLN A 29 9.68 -2.24 13.62
C GLN A 29 10.62 -3.44 13.58
N GLN A 30 10.79 -4.08 14.73
CA GLN A 30 11.72 -5.19 14.86
C GLN A 30 11.20 -6.29 13.95
N ARG A 31 12.03 -6.67 12.96
CA ARG A 31 11.69 -7.72 12.00
C ARG A 31 11.30 -8.97 12.79
N PRO A 32 10.16 -9.60 12.50
CA PRO A 32 9.72 -10.76 13.26
C PRO A 32 10.66 -11.95 13.00
N ASP A 33 10.83 -12.82 14.00
CA ASP A 33 11.67 -14.03 13.87
C ASP A 33 11.02 -15.07 12.94
N TYR A 34 9.69 -15.06 12.85
CA TYR A 34 8.91 -15.93 11.98
C TYR A 34 7.64 -15.23 11.46
N VAL A 35 7.13 -15.72 10.34
CA VAL A 35 5.80 -15.37 9.82
C VAL A 35 4.88 -16.59 9.87
N VAL A 36 3.57 -16.37 9.91
CA VAL A 36 2.57 -17.44 9.88
C VAL A 36 1.77 -17.28 8.60
N VAL A 37 1.69 -18.36 7.82
CA VAL A 37 0.90 -18.43 6.59
C VAL A 37 0.17 -19.77 6.60
N ASN A 38 -1.17 -19.76 6.49
CA ASN A 38 -2.00 -20.99 6.50
C ASN A 38 -1.70 -21.90 7.72
N ASN A 39 -1.63 -21.31 8.91
CA ASN A 39 -1.29 -22.00 10.17
C ASN A 39 0.13 -22.62 10.23
N GLN A 40 0.95 -22.45 9.20
CA GLN A 40 2.34 -22.88 9.19
C GLN A 40 3.27 -21.73 9.57
N LYS A 41 4.21 -21.99 10.50
CA LYS A 41 5.26 -21.05 10.88
C LYS A 41 6.45 -21.16 9.95
N TYR A 42 6.91 -20.04 9.43
CA TYR A 42 8.10 -19.92 8.59
C TYR A 42 9.11 -19.02 9.29
N PRO A 43 10.26 -19.54 9.75
CA PRO A 43 11.35 -18.70 10.24
C PRO A 43 11.82 -17.77 9.13
N VAL A 44 12.01 -16.50 9.45
CA VAL A 44 12.38 -15.48 8.45
C VAL A 44 13.78 -15.76 7.87
N GLU A 45 14.70 -16.27 8.68
CA GLU A 45 16.03 -16.72 8.22
C GLU A 45 15.93 -17.87 7.21
N THR A 46 14.97 -18.77 7.37
CA THR A 46 14.73 -19.86 6.41
C THR A 46 14.22 -19.30 5.09
N ILE A 47 13.28 -18.36 5.11
CA ILE A 47 12.73 -17.73 3.91
C ILE A 47 13.82 -17.01 3.11
N LEU A 48 14.75 -16.33 3.79
CA LEU A 48 15.86 -15.63 3.14
C LEU A 48 16.74 -16.56 2.29
N ASN A 49 16.86 -17.83 2.70
CA ASN A 49 17.72 -18.83 2.08
C ASN A 49 16.93 -19.88 1.27
N MET A 50 15.64 -19.66 1.02
CA MET A 50 14.83 -20.57 0.20
C MET A 50 15.31 -20.62 -1.25
N THR A 51 15.13 -21.79 -1.88
CA THR A 51 15.29 -21.88 -3.33
C THR A 51 14.21 -21.05 -4.02
N THR A 52 14.43 -20.68 -5.29
CA THR A 52 13.44 -19.94 -6.08
C THR A 52 12.09 -20.66 -6.15
N ASP A 53 12.08 -21.99 -6.23
CA ASP A 53 10.86 -22.77 -6.33
C ASP A 53 10.10 -22.85 -5.00
N ASP A 54 10.82 -22.98 -3.88
CA ASP A 54 10.23 -22.92 -2.53
C ASP A 54 9.66 -21.52 -2.24
N LEU A 55 10.37 -20.48 -2.65
CA LEU A 55 9.93 -19.10 -2.48
C LEU A 55 8.69 -18.79 -3.34
N LYS A 56 8.60 -19.34 -4.55
CA LYS A 56 7.37 -19.31 -5.36
C LYS A 56 6.23 -20.06 -4.67
N ALA A 57 6.50 -21.20 -4.04
CA ALA A 57 5.49 -21.94 -3.29
C ALA A 57 4.99 -21.13 -2.07
N PHE A 58 5.90 -20.50 -1.34
CA PHE A 58 5.58 -19.56 -0.25
C PHE A 58 4.70 -18.40 -0.74
N VAL A 59 5.08 -17.73 -1.83
CA VAL A 59 4.29 -16.65 -2.44
C VAL A 59 2.88 -17.12 -2.81
N ARG A 60 2.74 -18.30 -3.42
CA ARG A 60 1.43 -18.89 -3.72
C ARG A 60 0.60 -19.15 -2.46
N ALA A 61 1.23 -19.62 -1.38
CA ALA A 61 0.56 -19.86 -0.10
C ALA A 61 0.02 -18.55 0.51
N VAL A 62 0.81 -17.47 0.49
CA VAL A 62 0.40 -16.13 0.95
C VAL A 62 -0.76 -15.58 0.10
N ILE A 63 -0.71 -15.79 -1.22
CA ILE A 63 -1.79 -15.37 -2.14
C ILE A 63 -3.05 -16.21 -1.90
N ALA A 64 -2.95 -17.48 -1.53
CA ALA A 64 -4.09 -18.35 -1.26
C ALA A 64 -4.76 -18.07 0.10
N GLU A 65 -4.02 -17.57 1.09
CA GLU A 65 -4.51 -17.34 2.44
C GLU A 65 -5.70 -16.36 2.48
N GLU A 66 -6.73 -16.64 3.28
CA GLU A 66 -7.87 -15.72 3.41
C GLU A 66 -7.48 -14.47 4.22
N ILE A 67 -8.25 -13.38 4.05
CA ILE A 67 -8.06 -12.18 4.89
C ILE A 67 -8.35 -12.58 6.35
N PRO A 68 -7.42 -12.39 7.29
CA PRO A 68 -7.64 -12.75 8.68
C PRO A 68 -8.88 -12.08 9.26
N ALA A 69 -9.68 -12.82 10.03
CA ALA A 69 -10.94 -12.30 10.60
C ALA A 69 -10.73 -11.09 11.53
N ASN A 70 -9.54 -10.95 12.12
CA ASN A 70 -9.15 -9.84 12.98
C ASN A 70 -8.37 -8.73 12.24
N TYR A 71 -8.30 -8.78 10.90
CA TYR A 71 -7.61 -7.78 10.11
C TYR A 71 -8.29 -6.41 10.25
N LYS A 72 -7.51 -5.41 10.68
CA LYS A 72 -7.98 -4.03 10.80
C LYS A 72 -7.85 -3.34 9.45
N VAL A 73 -8.99 -3.19 8.77
CA VAL A 73 -9.05 -2.51 7.47
C VAL A 73 -8.59 -1.05 7.63
N PRO A 74 -7.59 -0.59 6.86
CA PRO A 74 -7.18 0.81 6.86
C PRO A 74 -8.32 1.76 6.49
N ASP A 75 -8.35 2.94 7.12
CA ASP A 75 -9.41 3.94 6.93
C ASP A 75 -9.60 4.35 5.46
N TYR A 76 -8.49 4.52 4.73
CA TYR A 76 -8.52 4.90 3.32
C TYR A 76 -9.21 3.86 2.42
N ILE A 77 -9.29 2.59 2.85
CA ILE A 77 -10.04 1.53 2.17
C ILE A 77 -11.47 1.48 2.71
N ALA A 78 -11.64 1.49 4.03
CA ALA A 78 -12.95 1.39 4.67
C ALA A 78 -13.90 2.50 4.19
N ASN A 79 -13.42 3.74 4.20
CA ASN A 79 -14.16 4.95 3.86
C ASN A 79 -13.86 5.48 2.45
N GLY A 80 -12.96 4.84 1.71
CA GLY A 80 -12.62 5.22 0.34
C GLY A 80 -13.78 5.07 -0.63
N THR A 81 -13.94 6.05 -1.52
CA THR A 81 -14.97 6.08 -2.58
C THR A 81 -14.40 6.18 -3.98
N ASN A 82 -13.14 6.61 -4.12
CA ASN A 82 -12.45 6.72 -5.41
C ASN A 82 -11.36 5.65 -5.50
N ILE A 83 -11.51 4.74 -6.48
CA ILE A 83 -10.63 3.57 -6.65
C ILE A 83 -9.19 3.98 -6.91
N ASP A 84 -8.95 4.92 -7.82
CA ASP A 84 -7.59 5.37 -8.18
C ASP A 84 -6.85 5.96 -6.98
N THR A 85 -7.53 6.79 -6.19
CA THR A 85 -6.96 7.42 -4.98
C THR A 85 -6.59 6.35 -3.96
N MET A 86 -7.43 5.33 -3.77
CA MET A 86 -7.11 4.22 -2.87
C MET A 86 -5.87 3.45 -3.34
N TYR A 87 -5.74 3.14 -4.64
CA TYR A 87 -4.56 2.46 -5.18
C TYR A 87 -3.29 3.32 -5.09
N GLN A 88 -3.38 4.64 -5.28
CA GLN A 88 -2.25 5.54 -5.08
C GLN A 88 -1.77 5.54 -3.62
N ILE A 89 -2.68 5.53 -2.65
CA ILE A 89 -2.34 5.44 -1.22
C ILE A 89 -1.74 4.07 -0.90
N PHE A 90 -2.32 2.99 -1.43
CA PHE A 90 -1.82 1.62 -1.27
C PHE A 90 -0.35 1.50 -1.71
N TRP A 91 0.00 1.95 -2.92
CA TRP A 91 1.38 1.85 -3.42
C TRP A 91 2.36 2.75 -2.67
N LYS A 92 1.91 3.88 -2.09
CA LYS A 92 2.74 4.71 -1.19
C LYS A 92 3.08 4.00 0.13
N ARG A 93 2.26 3.03 0.56
CA ARG A 93 2.49 2.26 1.79
C ARG A 93 3.45 1.09 1.59
N TYR A 94 3.57 0.59 0.36
CA TYR A 94 4.44 -0.52 -0.01
C TYR A 94 5.42 -0.16 -1.15
N PRO A 95 6.22 0.92 -1.00
CA PRO A 95 7.06 1.44 -2.07
C PRO A 95 8.12 0.45 -2.56
N GLN A 96 8.63 -0.42 -1.67
CA GLN A 96 9.65 -1.42 -2.01
C GLN A 96 9.13 -2.52 -2.96
N PHE A 97 7.81 -2.73 -3.03
CA PHE A 97 7.20 -3.70 -3.94
C PHE A 97 6.60 -3.05 -5.20
N ALA A 98 6.55 -1.72 -5.25
CA ALA A 98 5.93 -0.99 -6.35
C ALA A 98 6.74 -1.19 -7.65
N GLY A 99 6.10 -1.76 -8.68
CA GLY A 99 6.73 -2.02 -9.98
C GLY A 99 7.73 -3.18 -9.99
N LEU A 100 7.83 -3.96 -8.92
CA LEU A 100 8.64 -5.17 -8.92
C LEU A 100 7.94 -6.33 -9.63
N HIS A 101 8.72 -7.09 -10.40
CA HIS A 101 8.26 -8.23 -11.18
C HIS A 101 9.28 -9.38 -11.10
N ALA A 102 8.81 -10.60 -11.38
CA ALA A 102 9.63 -11.82 -11.50
C ALA A 102 10.66 -11.95 -10.35
N ASP A 103 11.95 -12.08 -10.68
CA ASP A 103 13.01 -12.38 -9.71
C ASP A 103 13.27 -11.23 -8.73
N ALA A 104 13.04 -9.98 -9.15
CA ALA A 104 13.16 -8.83 -8.26
C ALA A 104 12.08 -8.84 -7.17
N LEU A 105 10.85 -9.24 -7.54
CA LEU A 105 9.77 -9.45 -6.56
C LEU A 105 10.15 -10.57 -5.59
N LEU A 106 10.62 -11.71 -6.09
CA LEU A 106 11.01 -12.83 -5.22
C LEU A 106 12.13 -12.43 -4.25
N THR A 107 13.15 -11.71 -4.71
CA THR A 107 14.23 -11.21 -3.87
C THR A 107 13.69 -10.31 -2.75
N GLU A 108 12.78 -9.37 -3.09
CA GLU A 108 12.18 -8.50 -2.08
C GLU A 108 11.31 -9.28 -1.09
N VAL A 109 10.58 -10.31 -1.55
CA VAL A 109 9.79 -11.20 -0.68
C VAL A 109 10.68 -11.96 0.30
N SER A 110 11.86 -12.44 -0.12
CA SER A 110 12.75 -13.17 0.80
C SER A 110 13.36 -12.25 1.86
N MET A 111 13.60 -11.00 1.49
CA MET A 111 14.11 -9.97 2.40
C MET A 111 13.03 -9.41 3.33
N ASN A 112 11.79 -9.30 2.88
CA ASN A 112 10.70 -8.64 3.62
C ASN A 112 9.38 -9.44 3.58
N PRO A 113 9.36 -10.70 4.08
CA PRO A 113 8.21 -11.58 3.92
C PRO A 113 6.98 -11.12 4.72
N ASP A 114 7.17 -10.53 5.89
CA ASP A 114 6.10 -9.96 6.71
C ASP A 114 5.40 -8.78 6.02
N ILE A 115 6.19 -7.92 5.38
CA ILE A 115 5.66 -6.79 4.61
C ILE A 115 4.92 -7.30 3.38
N TYR A 116 5.42 -8.34 2.71
CA TYR A 116 4.72 -8.94 1.57
C TYR A 116 3.36 -9.54 1.98
N ILE A 117 3.29 -10.23 3.12
CA ILE A 117 2.02 -10.75 3.66
C ILE A 117 1.04 -9.60 3.94
N ALA A 118 1.52 -8.51 4.55
CA ALA A 118 0.70 -7.32 4.79
C ALA A 118 0.20 -6.69 3.48
N LEU A 119 1.08 -6.55 2.48
CA LEU A 119 0.75 -6.06 1.14
C LEU A 119 -0.36 -6.89 0.51
N VAL A 120 -0.22 -8.22 0.48
CA VAL A 120 -1.19 -9.12 -0.14
C VAL A 120 -2.54 -9.04 0.58
N THR A 121 -2.54 -9.02 1.90
CA THR A 121 -3.77 -8.91 2.71
C THR A 121 -4.50 -7.58 2.47
N GLU A 122 -3.75 -6.48 2.46
CA GLU A 122 -4.30 -5.15 2.21
C GLU A 122 -4.80 -5.01 0.77
N ASN A 123 -4.08 -5.58 -0.22
CA ASN A 123 -4.50 -5.58 -1.62
C ASN A 123 -5.79 -6.38 -1.85
N LYS A 124 -5.94 -7.55 -1.23
CA LYS A 124 -7.19 -8.33 -1.28
C LYS A 124 -8.37 -7.53 -0.72
N THR A 125 -8.16 -6.83 0.39
CA THR A 125 -9.18 -5.98 1.01
C THR A 125 -9.55 -4.81 0.08
N LEU A 126 -8.55 -4.17 -0.53
CA LEU A 126 -8.75 -3.09 -1.49
C LEU A 126 -9.54 -3.56 -2.72
N ARG A 127 -9.21 -4.73 -3.28
CA ARG A 127 -9.92 -5.32 -4.42
C ARG A 127 -11.40 -5.55 -4.11
N LYS A 128 -11.71 -6.15 -2.96
CA LYS A 128 -13.10 -6.34 -2.51
C LYS A 128 -13.87 -5.01 -2.41
N LYS A 129 -13.21 -3.95 -1.92
CA LYS A 129 -13.81 -2.61 -1.84
C LYS A 129 -14.04 -2.00 -3.23
N ALA A 130 -13.09 -2.14 -4.15
CA ALA A 130 -13.21 -1.65 -5.52
C ALA A 130 -14.37 -2.34 -6.25
N GLU A 131 -14.47 -3.67 -6.16
CA GLU A 131 -15.58 -4.44 -6.75
C GLU A 131 -16.95 -3.99 -6.22
N LEU A 132 -17.04 -3.66 -4.92
CA LEU A 132 -18.26 -3.12 -4.33
C LEU A 132 -18.61 -1.75 -4.93
N ILE A 133 -17.64 -0.84 -5.06
CA ILE A 133 -17.85 0.49 -5.65
C ILE A 133 -18.35 0.35 -7.09
N ASP A 134 -17.67 -0.43 -7.92
CA ASP A 134 -18.05 -0.68 -9.32
C ASP A 134 -19.47 -1.24 -9.44
N SER A 135 -19.83 -2.19 -8.56
CA SER A 135 -21.18 -2.78 -8.55
C SER A 135 -22.28 -1.75 -8.22
N ILE A 136 -22.00 -0.82 -7.32
CA ILE A 136 -22.92 0.25 -6.93
C ILE A 136 -23.06 1.25 -8.07
N GLU A 137 -21.96 1.64 -8.72
CA GLU A 137 -21.97 2.55 -9.86
C GLU A 137 -22.75 1.97 -11.03
N PHE A 138 -22.51 0.69 -11.36
CA PHE A 138 -23.26 -0.02 -12.39
C PHE A 138 -24.76 -0.08 -12.09
N ALA A 139 -25.14 -0.37 -10.84
CA ALA A 139 -26.54 -0.40 -10.42
C ALA A 139 -27.22 0.97 -10.57
N LYS A 140 -26.54 2.05 -10.18
CA LYS A 140 -27.04 3.43 -10.35
C LYS A 140 -27.26 3.78 -11.82
N GLN A 141 -26.31 3.43 -12.69
CA GLN A 141 -26.43 3.68 -14.13
C GLN A 141 -27.61 2.91 -14.74
N LYS A 142 -27.79 1.64 -14.37
CA LYS A 142 -28.93 0.84 -14.81
C LYS A 142 -30.27 1.45 -14.41
N GLN A 143 -30.40 1.91 -13.17
CA GLN A 143 -31.61 2.57 -12.67
C GLN A 143 -31.90 3.88 -13.42
N TYR A 144 -30.87 4.68 -13.69
CA TYR A 144 -31.01 5.91 -14.46
C TYR A 144 -31.58 5.63 -15.87
N LEU A 145 -31.02 4.64 -16.57
CA LEU A 145 -31.46 4.26 -17.91
C LEU A 145 -32.90 3.72 -17.94
N GLN A 146 -33.32 2.98 -16.91
CA GLN A 146 -34.70 2.51 -16.79
C GLN A 146 -35.70 3.65 -16.63
N LYS A 147 -35.39 4.65 -15.81
CA LYS A 147 -36.24 5.85 -15.63
C LYS A 147 -36.38 6.66 -16.92
N GLN A 148 -35.29 6.80 -17.69
CA GLN A 148 -35.33 7.49 -18.98
C GLN A 148 -36.27 6.81 -19.98
N LYS A 149 -36.33 5.47 -19.98
CA LYS A 149 -37.24 4.69 -20.85
C LYS A 149 -38.71 4.74 -20.43
N GLN A 150 -39.01 5.03 -19.16
CA GLN A 150 -40.39 5.14 -18.67
C GLN A 150 -41.01 6.52 -18.94
N ASN A 151 -40.17 7.51 -19.21
CA ASN A 151 -40.59 8.89 -19.49
C ASN A 151 -40.60 9.21 -21.00
N GLN A 152 -40.42 8.19 -21.86
CA GLN A 152 -40.55 8.24 -23.32
C GLN A 152 -41.80 7.47 -23.74
#